data_AF-A0A196SJP2-F1
#
_entry.id   AF-A0A196SJP2-F1
#
_cell.length_a   1.000
_cell.length_b   1.000
_cell.length_c   1.000
_cell.angle_alpha   90.00
_cell.angle_beta   90.00
_cell.angle_gamma   90.00
#
_symmetry.space_group_name_H-M   'P 1'
#
loop_
_entity.id
_entity.type
_entity.pdbx_description
1 polymer ?
#
loop_
_entity_poly.entity_id
_entity_poly.type
_entity_poly.pdbx_seq_one_letter_code
_entity_poly.pdbx_strand_id
1 'polypeptide(L)'
;MGVSLVELRIAVLFIISVALLFLTVDLRLLRGSHFLTNHNTVDTKKLARRGFLSPFFILYSSEEDDNAGISAVNSVEEFGAPSLTDAPFAADSDTPDITMTVHLTYNRIMCLSQLLQMWKGPSIAVVYLFRHELPAFRRDLFKEHLPHYQRIIPYISRDSDRYPINELRNIAIQQVKTTHFFSSDIDVWPSSHLYENLLLLPKTRLLQENLAVVIPVFMLHVRVEKPMYNDCKGTLVAYTPRDSVSLQNTIRFSSVSPYQRFNATVSYIPSEWLMGVQDRPQNDTTKKDNGMLLDIPCLKSARELLYVVVRRTANTPLFDTRFSNYGFNRQEWIQHLRYAGYEFRVFQHGFGVEIFHPMSPHYMHFVEEMEQAKESGTKHQNEVLFDEHMESLKEQSKKVLYNECTL
;
A
#
# COMPACT_ATOMS: atom_id res chain seq x y z
N MET A 1 9.14 49.03 -31.39
CA MET A 1 10.58 49.00 -31.07
C MET A 1 11.17 47.82 -31.81
N GLY A 2 11.90 48.08 -32.91
CA GLY A 2 12.45 47.03 -33.76
C GLY A 2 13.77 46.53 -33.18
N VAL A 3 13.83 45.25 -32.85
CA VAL A 3 15.07 44.55 -32.51
C VAL A 3 15.95 44.57 -33.77
N SER A 4 17.18 45.07 -33.66
CA SER A 4 18.03 45.23 -34.83
C SER A 4 18.45 43.86 -35.38
N LEU A 5 18.62 43.75 -36.70
CA LEU A 5 19.07 42.52 -37.38
C LEU A 5 20.42 41.99 -36.83
N VAL A 6 21.17 42.82 -36.10
CA VAL A 6 22.45 42.48 -35.47
C VAL A 6 22.23 41.69 -34.18
N GLU A 7 21.22 42.02 -33.38
CA GLU A 7 20.92 41.31 -32.12
C GLU A 7 20.39 39.90 -32.38
N LEU A 8 19.61 39.72 -33.46
CA LEU A 8 19.13 38.39 -33.88
C LEU A 8 20.28 37.50 -34.37
N ARG A 9 21.30 38.07 -35.03
CA ARG A 9 22.49 37.33 -35.47
C ARG A 9 23.40 36.91 -34.31
N ILE A 10 23.52 37.76 -33.28
CA ILE A 10 24.29 37.43 -32.07
C ILE A 10 23.61 36.31 -31.28
N ALA A 11 22.28 36.34 -31.15
CA ALA A 11 21.52 35.28 -30.46
C ALA A 11 21.62 33.93 -31.18
N VAL A 12 21.55 33.90 -32.52
CA VAL A 12 21.70 32.67 -33.31
C VAL A 12 23.13 32.13 -33.25
N LEU A 13 24.16 32.99 -33.29
CA LEU A 13 25.56 32.57 -33.14
C LEU A 13 25.86 32.04 -31.73
N PHE A 14 25.22 32.58 -30.69
CA PHE A 14 25.35 32.08 -29.32
C PHE A 14 24.71 30.70 -29.14
N ILE A 15 23.51 30.48 -29.70
CA ILE A 15 22.82 29.18 -29.66
C ILE A 15 23.63 28.10 -30.44
N ILE A 16 24.18 28.46 -31.60
CA ILE A 16 25.02 27.54 -32.39
C ILE A 16 26.33 27.21 -31.66
N SER A 17 26.94 28.18 -30.96
CA SER A 17 28.16 27.96 -30.19
C SER A 17 27.94 27.06 -28.96
N VAL A 18 26.79 27.21 -28.28
CA VAL A 18 26.41 26.35 -27.16
C VAL A 18 26.10 24.93 -27.65
N ALA A 19 25.40 24.77 -28.77
CA ALA A 19 25.11 23.45 -29.37
C ALA A 19 26.38 22.71 -29.82
N LEU A 20 27.37 23.42 -30.39
CA LEU A 20 28.67 22.86 -30.75
C LEU A 20 29.52 22.46 -29.52
N LEU A 21 29.36 23.15 -28.39
CA LEU A 21 30.02 22.78 -27.13
C LEU A 21 29.45 21.46 -26.58
N PHE A 22 28.13 21.24 -26.66
CA PHE A 22 27.51 19.99 -26.23
C PHE A 22 27.85 18.80 -27.16
N LEU A 23 27.91 19.03 -28.48
CA LEU A 23 28.31 18.01 -29.46
C LEU A 23 29.79 17.61 -29.36
N THR A 24 30.69 18.51 -28.93
CA THR A 24 32.12 18.22 -28.77
C THR A 24 32.46 17.54 -27.45
N VAL A 25 31.63 17.71 -26.41
CA VAL A 25 31.75 16.96 -25.15
C VAL A 25 31.30 15.50 -25.35
N ASP A 26 30.26 15.26 -26.14
CA ASP A 26 29.76 13.90 -26.42
C ASP A 26 30.71 13.08 -27.31
N LEU A 27 31.37 13.72 -28.30
CA LEU A 27 32.30 13.03 -29.20
C LEU A 27 33.68 12.72 -28.59
N ARG A 28 34.07 13.35 -27.47
CA ARG A 28 35.30 13.02 -26.75
C ARG A 28 35.14 11.87 -25.75
N LEU A 29 33.92 11.51 -25.38
CA LEU A 29 33.63 10.38 -24.48
C LEU A 29 33.47 9.04 -25.23
N LEU A 30 33.36 9.06 -26.57
CA LEU A 30 33.13 7.86 -27.40
C LEU A 30 34.40 7.32 -28.12
N ARG A 31 35.59 7.88 -27.88
CA ARG A 31 36.85 7.33 -28.43
C ARG A 31 37.99 7.35 -27.40
N GLY A 32 38.21 6.20 -26.78
CA GLY A 32 39.33 5.86 -25.89
C GLY A 32 38.79 4.96 -24.79
N SER A 33 39.05 3.65 -24.76
CA SER A 33 40.39 3.14 -24.46
C SER A 33 40.47 1.64 -24.77
N HIS A 34 41.40 1.25 -25.63
CA HIS A 34 42.11 -0.03 -25.46
C HIS A 34 43.24 0.22 -24.46
N PHE A 35 43.31 -0.63 -23.44
CA PHE A 35 44.47 -0.99 -22.61
C PHE A 35 45.55 0.08 -22.32
N LEU A 36 45.70 0.42 -21.04
CA LEU A 36 46.97 0.30 -20.31
C LEU A 36 46.73 0.49 -18.80
N THR A 37 47.23 -0.47 -18.05
CA THR A 37 47.26 -0.57 -16.60
C THR A 37 48.17 0.49 -15.97
N ASN A 38 47.70 1.24 -14.97
CA ASN A 38 48.54 1.62 -13.83
C ASN A 38 47.74 2.15 -12.63
N HIS A 39 48.13 1.66 -11.46
CA HIS A 39 47.63 2.05 -10.14
C HIS A 39 47.79 3.55 -9.89
N ASN A 40 46.70 4.22 -9.51
CA ASN A 40 46.70 5.31 -8.53
C ASN A 40 45.28 5.48 -7.97
N THR A 41 45.11 5.11 -6.70
CA THR A 41 43.88 5.22 -5.92
C THR A 41 43.57 6.69 -5.62
N VAL A 42 42.49 7.21 -6.21
CA VAL A 42 41.92 8.50 -5.81
C VAL A 42 41.02 8.27 -4.59
N ASP A 43 41.41 8.82 -3.44
CA ASP A 43 40.72 8.69 -2.16
C ASP A 43 39.41 9.50 -2.15
N THR A 44 38.29 8.81 -2.39
CA THR A 44 36.93 9.35 -2.44
C THR A 44 36.43 9.88 -1.10
N LYS A 45 37.14 9.66 0.01
CA LYS A 45 36.79 10.21 1.34
C LYS A 45 37.03 11.71 1.45
N LYS A 46 37.79 12.33 0.53
CA LYS A 46 38.12 13.76 0.60
C LYS A 46 37.10 14.68 -0.07
N LEU A 47 36.24 14.18 -0.97
CA LEU A 47 35.14 14.96 -1.58
C LEU A 47 33.84 14.98 -0.75
N ALA A 48 33.69 14.06 0.20
CA ALA A 48 32.51 13.99 1.08
C ALA A 48 32.44 15.11 2.15
N ARG A 49 33.47 15.97 2.28
CA ARG A 49 33.51 17.08 3.25
C ARG A 49 33.04 18.44 2.72
N ARG A 50 32.44 18.51 1.52
CA ARG A 50 31.83 19.73 0.98
C ARG A 50 30.37 19.53 0.53
N GLY A 51 29.53 19.07 1.46
CA GLY A 51 28.13 19.51 1.62
C GLY A 51 27.17 19.59 0.41
N PHE A 52 27.31 18.77 -0.63
CA PHE A 52 26.43 18.83 -1.81
C PHE A 52 25.98 17.45 -2.32
N LEU A 53 25.54 16.55 -1.43
CA LEU A 53 24.74 15.37 -1.81
C LEU A 53 23.76 15.01 -0.68
N SER A 54 22.47 14.89 -1.01
CA SER A 54 21.42 14.33 -0.15
C SER A 54 21.69 12.83 0.09
N PRO A 55 21.44 12.27 1.30
CA PRO A 55 21.91 10.94 1.70
C PRO A 55 21.20 9.74 1.03
N PHE A 56 20.59 9.90 -0.14
CA PHE A 56 19.77 8.87 -0.81
C PHE A 56 20.44 8.08 -1.94
N PHE A 57 21.77 8.18 -2.11
CA PHE A 57 22.45 7.42 -3.16
C PHE A 57 23.60 6.59 -2.58
N ILE A 58 23.38 5.28 -2.47
CA ILE A 58 24.47 4.30 -2.47
C ILE A 58 24.37 3.57 -3.81
N LEU A 59 25.27 3.94 -4.74
CA LEU A 59 25.52 3.22 -5.98
C LEU A 59 26.60 2.17 -5.69
N TYR A 60 26.35 0.91 -6.06
CA TYR A 60 27.41 0.00 -6.48
C TYR A 60 27.00 -0.62 -7.82
N SER A 61 27.85 -0.39 -8.82
CA SER A 61 27.89 -1.17 -10.06
C SER A 61 29.03 -2.17 -9.87
N SER A 62 28.73 -3.46 -9.86
CA SER A 62 29.74 -4.49 -10.13
C SER A 62 29.31 -5.22 -11.40
N GLU A 63 30.10 -5.04 -12.46
CA GLU A 63 30.15 -6.00 -13.55
C GLU A 63 30.80 -7.31 -13.05
N GLU A 64 30.29 -8.42 -13.60
CA GLU A 64 30.80 -9.81 -13.60
C GLU A 64 30.64 -10.67 -12.32
N ASP A 65 29.84 -11.74 -12.43
CA ASP A 65 30.36 -13.10 -12.67
C ASP A 65 29.21 -14.12 -12.93
N ASP A 66 29.12 -14.58 -14.19
CA ASP A 66 28.33 -15.75 -14.62
C ASP A 66 29.09 -17.04 -14.28
N ASN A 67 29.11 -17.45 -13.01
CA ASN A 67 29.24 -18.84 -12.54
C ASN A 67 29.67 -18.88 -11.07
N ALA A 68 28.69 -18.87 -10.16
CA ALA A 68 28.85 -19.47 -8.85
C ALA A 68 27.49 -19.97 -8.39
N GLY A 69 27.37 -21.28 -8.17
CA GLY A 69 26.19 -21.87 -7.52
C GLY A 69 26.00 -21.24 -6.14
N ILE A 70 24.89 -20.53 -5.96
CA ILE A 70 24.60 -19.81 -4.72
C ILE A 70 23.17 -20.12 -4.30
N SER A 71 23.06 -20.55 -3.04
CA SER A 71 21.86 -20.87 -2.30
C SER A 71 20.78 -19.77 -2.37
N ALA A 72 19.53 -20.22 -2.38
CA ALA A 72 18.31 -19.41 -2.39
C ALA A 72 18.28 -18.32 -1.29
N VAL A 73 18.31 -17.05 -1.70
CA VAL A 73 17.97 -15.91 -0.82
C VAL A 73 17.09 -14.93 -1.61
N ASN A 74 15.82 -14.75 -1.28
CA ASN A 74 14.87 -13.83 -1.96
C ASN A 74 15.42 -12.39 -1.96
N SER A 75 15.76 -11.81 -3.12
CA SER A 75 16.50 -10.54 -3.19
C SER A 75 15.57 -9.32 -3.19
N VAL A 76 15.01 -9.03 -2.01
CA VAL A 76 14.60 -7.68 -1.59
C VAL A 76 15.85 -6.77 -1.47
N GLU A 77 17.03 -7.36 -1.25
CA GLU A 77 18.32 -6.72 -1.04
C GLU A 77 18.89 -5.96 -2.26
N GLU A 78 18.53 -6.34 -3.50
CA GLU A 78 19.12 -5.78 -4.75
C GLU A 78 18.77 -4.30 -4.98
N PHE A 79 17.86 -3.73 -4.17
CA PHE A 79 17.40 -2.34 -4.23
C PHE A 79 17.67 -1.51 -2.98
N GLY A 80 18.54 -1.99 -2.08
CA GLY A 80 18.77 -1.28 -0.81
C GLY A 80 17.50 -1.23 0.06
N ALA A 81 16.59 -2.20 -0.10
CA ALA A 81 15.65 -2.48 0.95
C ALA A 81 16.50 -2.82 2.19
N PRO A 82 16.33 -2.10 3.31
CA PRO A 82 17.07 -2.36 4.51
C PRO A 82 16.88 -3.83 4.84
N SER A 83 17.92 -4.47 5.39
CA SER A 83 17.72 -5.58 6.32
C SER A 83 16.45 -5.29 7.11
N LEU A 84 15.48 -6.22 7.10
CA LEU A 84 14.18 -6.09 7.75
C LEU A 84 14.39 -5.29 9.04
N THR A 85 13.90 -4.04 9.06
CA THR A 85 14.44 -3.11 10.04
C THR A 85 14.10 -3.62 11.43
N ASP A 86 15.10 -3.71 12.31
CA ASP A 86 14.92 -3.76 13.77
C ASP A 86 14.33 -2.43 14.29
N ALA A 87 13.45 -1.78 13.50
CA ALA A 87 12.79 -0.56 13.89
C ALA A 87 12.05 -0.87 15.20
N PRO A 88 12.32 -0.11 16.28
CA PRO A 88 11.72 -0.40 17.56
C PRO A 88 10.20 -0.39 17.43
N PHE A 89 9.53 -1.27 18.16
CA PHE A 89 8.07 -1.26 18.26
C PHE A 89 7.59 0.04 18.90
N ALA A 90 6.31 0.37 18.70
CA ALA A 90 5.72 1.59 19.24
C ALA A 90 5.84 1.63 20.77
N ALA A 91 6.48 2.66 21.31
CA ALA A 91 6.49 2.93 22.75
C ALA A 91 5.30 3.80 23.16
N ASP A 92 4.90 3.78 24.44
CA ASP A 92 3.82 4.63 24.97
C ASP A 92 4.19 6.12 25.03
N SER A 93 5.49 6.42 25.03
CA SER A 93 6.03 7.77 24.93
C SER A 93 5.92 8.37 23.53
N ASP A 94 5.76 7.53 22.52
CA ASP A 94 5.79 7.97 21.13
C ASP A 94 4.54 8.81 20.80
N THR A 95 4.72 9.77 19.90
CA THR A 95 3.58 10.53 19.37
C THR A 95 2.79 9.61 18.42
N PRO A 96 1.47 9.47 18.59
CA PRO A 96 0.67 8.67 17.69
C PRO A 96 0.78 9.15 16.24
N ASP A 97 1.04 8.22 15.33
CA ASP A 97 1.11 8.46 13.89
C ASP A 97 0.79 7.13 13.18
N ILE A 98 0.34 7.20 11.93
CA ILE A 98 -0.24 6.07 11.19
C ILE A 98 0.41 5.97 9.81
N THR A 99 1.09 4.86 9.55
CA THR A 99 1.62 4.54 8.23
C THR A 99 0.61 3.73 7.43
N MET A 100 0.23 4.17 6.24
CA MET A 100 -0.52 3.32 5.31
C MET A 100 0.43 2.31 4.65
N THR A 101 0.12 1.03 4.75
CA THR A 101 0.85 -0.04 4.06
C THR A 101 -0.01 -0.57 2.91
N VAL A 102 0.57 -0.64 1.72
CA VAL A 102 -0.10 -1.16 0.52
C VAL A 102 0.86 -2.04 -0.25
N HIS A 103 0.33 -3.05 -0.95
CA HIS A 103 1.08 -3.82 -1.93
C HIS A 103 0.36 -3.75 -3.28
N LEU A 104 1.11 -3.92 -4.37
CA LEU A 104 0.56 -3.83 -5.72
C LEU A 104 1.48 -4.51 -6.73
N THR A 105 0.92 -4.95 -7.85
CA THR A 105 1.66 -5.30 -9.05
C THR A 105 2.05 -4.04 -9.84
N TYR A 106 3.15 -4.07 -10.59
CA TYR A 106 3.67 -2.91 -11.32
C TYR A 106 2.65 -2.26 -12.27
N ASN A 107 1.78 -3.03 -12.91
CA ASN A 107 0.70 -2.51 -13.76
C ASN A 107 -0.30 -1.58 -13.02
N ARG A 108 -0.30 -1.54 -11.68
CA ARG A 108 -1.12 -0.63 -10.86
C ARG A 108 -0.38 0.64 -10.41
N ILE A 109 0.85 0.88 -10.88
CA ILE A 109 1.70 2.00 -10.41
C ILE A 109 1.04 3.38 -10.56
N MET A 110 0.19 3.58 -11.58
CA MET A 110 -0.53 4.86 -11.72
C MET A 110 -1.56 5.10 -10.61
N CYS A 111 -2.17 4.04 -10.09
CA CYS A 111 -3.07 4.10 -8.96
C CYS A 111 -2.34 4.48 -7.68
N LEU A 112 -1.07 4.07 -7.57
CA LEU A 112 -0.25 4.40 -6.42
C LEU A 112 -0.04 5.92 -6.33
N SER A 113 0.34 6.58 -7.43
CA SER A 113 0.51 8.05 -7.43
C SER A 113 -0.77 8.76 -6.99
N GLN A 114 -1.93 8.28 -7.43
CA GLN A 114 -3.21 8.85 -7.01
C GLN A 114 -3.52 8.59 -5.53
N LEU A 115 -3.35 7.36 -5.04
CA LEU A 115 -3.57 6.98 -3.64
C LEU A 115 -2.65 7.76 -2.70
N LEU A 116 -1.37 7.91 -3.06
CA LEU A 116 -0.37 8.65 -2.29
C LEU A 116 -0.67 10.15 -2.19
N GLN A 117 -1.38 10.74 -3.16
CA GLN A 117 -1.86 12.12 -3.06
C GLN A 117 -3.06 12.26 -2.11
N MET A 118 -3.87 11.20 -1.98
CA MET A 118 -5.05 11.16 -1.11
C MET A 118 -4.67 10.92 0.35
N TRP A 119 -3.69 10.05 0.62
CA TRP A 119 -3.20 9.78 1.96
C TRP A 119 -2.17 10.83 2.40
N LYS A 120 -2.51 11.61 3.44
CA LYS A 120 -1.65 12.71 3.94
C LYS A 120 -0.58 12.28 4.95
N GLY A 121 -0.64 11.04 5.43
CA GLY A 121 0.34 10.50 6.38
C GLY A 121 1.52 9.77 5.72
N PRO A 122 2.40 9.18 6.55
CA PRO A 122 3.44 8.26 6.10
C PRO A 122 2.86 7.08 5.33
N SER A 123 3.59 6.57 4.33
CA SER A 123 3.15 5.40 3.56
C SER A 123 4.29 4.52 3.09
N ILE A 124 4.01 3.23 2.97
CA ILE A 124 4.92 2.21 2.47
C ILE A 124 4.18 1.38 1.43
N ALA A 125 4.66 1.42 0.20
CA ALA A 125 4.15 0.63 -0.91
C ALA A 125 5.16 -0.43 -1.33
N VAL A 126 4.76 -1.70 -1.35
CA VAL A 126 5.60 -2.79 -1.88
C VAL A 126 5.11 -3.17 -3.28
N VAL A 127 5.90 -2.85 -4.29
CA VAL A 127 5.57 -3.07 -5.70
C VAL A 127 6.17 -4.40 -6.14
N TYR A 128 5.33 -5.37 -6.45
CA TYR A 128 5.71 -6.62 -7.11
C TYR A 128 5.94 -6.36 -8.60
N LEU A 129 7.11 -6.73 -9.09
CA LEU A 129 7.48 -6.63 -10.50
C LEU A 129 8.27 -7.84 -10.96
N PHE A 130 8.15 -8.17 -12.24
CA PHE A 130 9.03 -9.13 -12.90
C PHE A 130 10.38 -8.48 -13.23
N ARG A 131 11.45 -9.28 -13.32
CA ARG A 131 12.80 -8.78 -13.64
C ARG A 131 12.84 -7.94 -14.93
N HIS A 132 12.04 -8.30 -15.93
CA HIS A 132 11.97 -7.55 -17.20
C HIS A 132 11.26 -6.19 -17.10
N GLU A 133 10.40 -5.99 -16.09
CA GLU A 133 9.70 -4.72 -15.85
C GLU A 133 10.60 -3.70 -15.14
N LEU A 134 11.71 -4.14 -14.55
CA LEU A 134 12.55 -3.31 -13.70
C LEU A 134 13.10 -2.04 -14.39
N PRO A 135 13.57 -2.07 -15.65
CA PRO A 135 14.00 -0.85 -16.32
C PRO A 135 12.86 0.16 -16.49
N ALA A 136 11.63 -0.30 -16.73
CA ALA A 136 10.46 0.57 -16.84
C ALA A 136 10.07 1.16 -15.48
N PHE A 137 10.01 0.31 -14.46
CA PHE A 137 9.76 0.72 -13.08
C PHE A 137 10.74 1.79 -12.60
N ARG A 138 12.05 1.62 -12.84
CA ARG A 138 13.07 2.62 -12.48
C ARG A 138 12.78 3.96 -13.14
N ARG A 139 12.47 3.99 -14.44
CA ARG A 139 12.15 5.23 -15.17
C ARG A 139 10.91 5.92 -14.62
N ASP A 140 9.90 5.18 -14.21
CA ASP A 140 8.68 5.76 -13.64
C ASP A 140 8.92 6.29 -12.24
N LEU A 141 9.65 5.55 -11.40
CA LEU A 141 10.04 6.00 -10.07
C LEU A 141 10.89 7.29 -10.11
N PHE A 142 11.79 7.43 -11.09
CA PHE A 142 12.58 8.64 -11.27
C PHE A 142 11.75 9.90 -11.57
N LYS A 143 10.52 9.75 -12.08
CA LYS A 143 9.63 10.90 -12.36
C LYS A 143 8.82 11.32 -11.15
N GLU A 144 8.62 10.43 -10.19
CA GLU A 144 7.81 10.69 -9.00
C GLU A 144 8.63 11.48 -7.96
N HIS A 145 8.11 12.64 -7.56
CA HIS A 145 8.68 13.44 -6.47
C HIS A 145 7.96 13.08 -5.17
N LEU A 146 8.38 11.97 -4.55
CA LEU A 146 7.77 11.49 -3.32
C LEU A 146 8.28 12.28 -2.10
N PRO A 147 7.39 12.72 -1.20
CA PRO A 147 7.79 13.23 0.11
C PRO A 147 8.60 12.19 0.89
N HIS A 148 9.50 12.65 1.76
CA HIS A 148 10.39 11.75 2.55
C HIS A 148 9.66 10.74 3.45
N TYR A 149 8.39 10.98 3.78
CA TYR A 149 7.55 10.08 4.57
C TYR A 149 6.81 9.03 3.73
N GLN A 150 6.92 9.06 2.40
CA GLN A 150 6.36 8.07 1.49
C GLN A 150 7.48 7.23 0.90
N ARG A 151 7.30 5.90 0.91
CA ARG A 151 8.31 4.96 0.47
C ARG A 151 7.75 3.93 -0.48
N ILE A 152 8.49 3.65 -1.56
CA ILE A 152 8.20 2.57 -2.50
C ILE A 152 9.35 1.55 -2.41
N ILE A 153 9.00 0.28 -2.24
CA ILE A 153 9.92 -0.84 -2.14
C ILE A 153 9.64 -1.79 -3.32
N PRO A 154 10.57 -1.95 -4.27
CA PRO A 154 10.43 -2.96 -5.31
C PRO A 154 10.66 -4.37 -4.74
N TYR A 155 9.78 -5.30 -5.11
CA TYR A 155 9.92 -6.74 -4.91
C TYR A 155 10.07 -7.38 -6.29
N ILE A 156 11.27 -7.84 -6.61
CA ILE A 156 11.55 -8.49 -7.91
C ILE A 156 11.19 -9.96 -7.79
N SER A 157 10.14 -10.37 -8.50
CA SER A 157 9.78 -11.78 -8.51
C SER A 157 10.79 -12.63 -9.28
N ARG A 158 11.02 -13.82 -8.72
CA ARG A 158 11.75 -14.92 -9.37
C ARG A 158 10.81 -15.92 -10.03
N ASP A 159 9.57 -15.94 -9.59
CA ASP A 159 8.51 -16.84 -10.01
C ASP A 159 7.48 -16.05 -10.82
N SER A 160 7.12 -16.50 -12.02
CA SER A 160 6.14 -15.80 -12.84
C SER A 160 4.71 -15.97 -12.31
N ASP A 161 4.43 -17.05 -11.56
CA ASP A 161 3.08 -17.57 -11.39
C ASP A 161 2.57 -17.37 -9.95
N ARG A 162 3.47 -17.32 -8.96
CA ARG A 162 3.12 -17.13 -7.55
C ARG A 162 3.24 -15.67 -7.11
N TYR A 163 2.10 -15.05 -6.78
CA TYR A 163 2.04 -13.73 -6.17
C TYR A 163 2.06 -13.82 -4.63
N PRO A 164 3.15 -13.44 -3.93
CA PRO A 164 3.32 -13.71 -2.50
C PRO A 164 2.64 -12.63 -1.63
N ILE A 165 1.32 -12.48 -1.78
CA ILE A 165 0.55 -11.33 -1.28
C ILE A 165 0.80 -10.98 0.20
N ASN A 166 0.83 -11.98 1.08
CA ASN A 166 1.01 -11.77 2.52
C ASN A 166 2.47 -11.50 2.90
N GLU A 167 3.44 -12.04 2.14
CA GLU A 167 4.84 -11.67 2.29
C GLU A 167 5.05 -10.19 1.97
N LEU A 168 4.43 -9.68 0.89
CA LEU A 168 4.50 -8.26 0.53
C LEU A 168 3.90 -7.36 1.61
N ARG A 169 2.79 -7.77 2.23
CA ARG A 169 2.18 -7.06 3.38
C ARG A 169 3.12 -7.04 4.58
N ASN A 170 3.74 -8.17 4.91
CA ASN A 170 4.68 -8.26 6.04
C ASN A 170 5.95 -7.44 5.81
N ILE A 171 6.49 -7.41 4.58
CA ILE A 171 7.60 -6.53 4.21
C ILE A 171 7.23 -5.08 4.46
N ALA A 172 6.02 -4.65 4.06
CA ALA A 172 5.55 -3.29 4.32
C ALA A 172 5.44 -2.98 5.82
N ILE A 173 4.83 -3.86 6.60
CA ILE A 173 4.61 -3.71 8.05
C ILE A 173 5.93 -3.66 8.81
N GLN A 174 6.91 -4.49 8.43
CA GLN A 174 8.23 -4.53 9.06
C GLN A 174 9.03 -3.23 8.88
N GLN A 175 8.69 -2.43 7.85
CA GLN A 175 9.33 -1.15 7.56
C GLN A 175 8.60 0.04 8.19
N VAL A 176 7.45 -0.18 8.83
CA VAL A 176 6.67 0.86 9.53
C VAL A 176 7.47 1.39 10.72
N LYS A 177 7.60 2.71 10.80
CA LYS A 177 8.28 3.42 11.90
C LYS A 177 7.34 4.19 12.82
N THR A 178 6.08 4.34 12.43
CA THR A 178 5.04 4.99 13.23
C THR A 178 4.45 4.03 14.26
N THR A 179 3.66 4.56 15.18
CA THR A 179 3.05 3.76 16.25
C THR A 179 1.94 2.83 15.75
N HIS A 180 1.30 3.17 14.63
CA HIS A 180 0.20 2.41 14.03
C HIS A 180 0.43 2.19 12.53
N PHE A 181 -0.27 1.21 11.96
CA PHE A 181 -0.36 1.05 10.52
C PHE A 181 -1.79 0.77 10.05
N PHE A 182 -2.07 1.18 8.82
CA PHE A 182 -3.31 0.89 8.10
C PHE A 182 -3.01 -0.01 6.89
N SER A 183 -3.38 -1.29 6.96
CA SER A 183 -3.16 -2.25 5.87
C SER A 183 -4.29 -2.19 4.85
N SER A 184 -4.06 -1.47 3.76
CA SER A 184 -5.05 -1.19 2.71
C SER A 184 -4.66 -1.84 1.37
N ASP A 185 -5.64 -1.93 0.47
CA ASP A 185 -5.41 -2.33 -0.92
C ASP A 185 -5.25 -1.09 -1.81
N ILE A 186 -4.56 -1.24 -2.94
CA ILE A 186 -4.28 -0.14 -3.89
C ILE A 186 -5.55 0.49 -4.48
N ASP A 187 -6.65 -0.27 -4.45
CA ASP A 187 -7.94 0.10 -5.04
C ASP A 187 -8.91 0.67 -4.01
N VAL A 188 -8.53 0.71 -2.74
CA VAL A 188 -9.35 1.30 -1.66
C VAL A 188 -8.85 2.71 -1.38
N TRP A 189 -9.58 3.69 -1.90
CA TRP A 189 -9.23 5.10 -1.80
C TRP A 189 -9.84 5.76 -0.57
N PRO A 190 -9.05 6.46 0.27
CA PRO A 190 -9.55 7.04 1.51
C PRO A 190 -10.34 8.33 1.28
N SER A 191 -11.34 8.57 2.14
CA SER A 191 -11.98 9.89 2.29
C SER A 191 -10.94 10.98 2.63
N SER A 192 -11.20 12.24 2.26
CA SER A 192 -10.23 13.35 2.26
C SER A 192 -9.52 13.60 3.59
N HIS A 193 -10.15 13.28 4.71
CA HIS A 193 -9.64 13.57 6.06
C HIS A 193 -9.47 12.31 6.92
N LEU A 194 -9.44 11.12 6.31
CA LEU A 194 -9.35 9.86 7.07
C LEU A 194 -8.14 9.84 8.01
N TYR A 195 -6.97 10.20 7.50
CA TYR A 195 -5.72 10.19 8.26
C TYR A 195 -5.78 11.16 9.45
N GLU A 196 -6.13 12.42 9.19
CA GLU A 196 -6.21 13.47 10.21
C GLU A 196 -7.25 13.12 11.28
N ASN A 197 -8.41 12.61 10.87
CA ASN A 197 -9.48 12.24 11.79
C ASN A 197 -9.10 11.04 12.67
N LEU A 198 -8.32 10.08 12.17
CA LEU A 198 -7.82 8.97 12.98
C LEU A 198 -6.87 9.45 14.08
N LEU A 199 -6.05 10.47 13.81
CA LEU A 199 -5.15 11.07 14.80
C LEU A 199 -5.89 11.87 15.89
N LEU A 200 -7.15 12.23 15.67
CA LEU A 200 -8.00 12.88 16.67
C LEU A 200 -8.61 11.90 17.69
N LEU A 201 -8.45 10.58 17.51
CA LEU A 201 -8.88 9.61 18.50
C LEU A 201 -8.23 9.89 19.86
N PRO A 202 -8.96 9.73 20.99
CA PRO A 202 -8.38 9.95 22.30
C PRO A 202 -7.13 9.11 22.53
N LYS A 203 -6.12 9.70 23.20
CA LYS A 203 -4.84 9.02 23.49
C LYS A 203 -5.06 7.69 24.24
N THR A 204 -6.06 7.61 25.10
CA THR A 204 -6.46 6.38 25.80
C THR A 204 -6.82 5.23 24.86
N ARG A 205 -7.30 5.51 23.65
CA ARG A 205 -7.62 4.53 22.61
C ARG A 205 -6.45 4.26 21.69
N LEU A 206 -5.72 5.30 21.28
CA LEU A 206 -4.49 5.14 20.50
C LEU A 206 -3.39 4.38 21.26
N LEU A 207 -3.40 4.40 22.60
CA LEU A 207 -2.46 3.61 23.41
C LEU A 207 -2.96 2.18 23.70
N GLN A 208 -4.20 1.83 23.37
CA GLN A 208 -4.69 0.48 23.58
C GLN A 208 -4.06 -0.48 22.56
N GLU A 209 -3.20 -1.38 23.02
CA GLU A 209 -2.44 -2.29 22.15
C GLU A 209 -3.34 -3.21 21.30
N ASN A 210 -4.45 -3.67 21.89
CA ASN A 210 -5.37 -4.61 21.29
C ASN A 210 -6.61 -3.92 20.68
N LEU A 211 -6.50 -2.68 20.21
CA LEU A 211 -7.60 -2.02 19.50
C LEU A 211 -7.40 -2.15 17.98
N ALA A 212 -8.42 -2.69 17.30
CA ALA A 212 -8.54 -2.69 15.84
C ALA A 212 -9.61 -1.70 15.41
N VAL A 213 -9.19 -0.56 14.84
CA VAL A 213 -10.09 0.47 14.33
C VAL A 213 -10.49 0.11 12.90
N VAL A 214 -11.73 -0.34 12.73
CA VAL A 214 -12.31 -0.75 11.44
C VAL A 214 -12.71 0.47 10.63
N ILE A 215 -12.19 0.59 9.42
CA ILE A 215 -12.54 1.59 8.43
C ILE A 215 -13.63 1.02 7.52
N PRO A 216 -14.85 1.60 7.51
CA PRO A 216 -15.89 1.21 6.56
C PRO A 216 -15.44 1.41 5.12
N VAL A 217 -15.63 0.39 4.28
CA VAL A 217 -15.31 0.44 2.85
C VAL A 217 -16.55 0.21 2.00
N PHE A 218 -16.68 1.02 0.95
CA PHE A 218 -17.80 0.98 0.02
C PHE A 218 -17.33 0.71 -1.40
N MET A 219 -18.05 -0.11 -2.16
CA MET A 219 -17.80 -0.36 -3.58
C MET A 219 -18.46 0.72 -4.44
N LEU A 220 -17.69 1.32 -5.35
CA LEU A 220 -18.20 2.23 -6.35
C LEU A 220 -18.68 1.47 -7.60
N HIS A 221 -19.96 1.64 -7.95
CA HIS A 221 -20.60 1.08 -9.13
C HIS A 221 -20.61 2.11 -10.27
N VAL A 222 -19.58 2.11 -11.11
CA VAL A 222 -19.56 2.95 -12.32
C VAL A 222 -19.88 2.09 -13.54
N ARG A 223 -20.87 2.51 -14.32
CA ARG A 223 -21.12 1.97 -15.67
C ARG A 223 -20.11 2.60 -16.62
N VAL A 224 -18.94 2.00 -16.75
CA VAL A 224 -17.98 2.38 -17.80
C VAL A 224 -18.26 1.53 -19.03
N GLU A 225 -18.58 2.15 -20.17
CA GLU A 225 -18.86 1.45 -21.43
C GLU A 225 -17.65 0.65 -21.96
N LYS A 226 -16.43 1.01 -21.51
CA LYS A 226 -15.21 0.23 -21.69
C LYS A 226 -14.34 0.38 -20.43
N PRO A 227 -13.80 -0.70 -19.85
CA PRO A 227 -12.78 -0.59 -18.80
C PRO A 227 -11.56 0.08 -19.45
N MET A 228 -11.32 1.36 -19.16
CA MET A 228 -10.15 2.03 -19.71
C MET A 228 -8.94 1.52 -18.94
N TYR A 229 -7.99 0.95 -19.66
CA TYR A 229 -6.84 0.24 -19.09
C TYR A 229 -5.89 1.10 -18.23
N ASN A 230 -6.23 2.36 -17.92
CA ASN A 230 -5.46 3.33 -17.12
C ASN A 230 -6.35 4.14 -16.14
N ASP A 231 -7.32 3.48 -15.51
CA ASP A 231 -8.49 4.09 -14.83
C ASP A 231 -8.24 4.88 -13.53
N CYS A 232 -7.01 4.96 -13.02
CA CYS A 232 -6.72 5.70 -11.79
C CYS A 232 -6.50 7.21 -11.97
N LYS A 233 -7.02 7.77 -13.08
CA LYS A 233 -7.06 9.20 -13.39
C LYS A 233 -8.39 9.56 -14.04
N GLY A 234 -8.78 10.84 -13.99
CA GLY A 234 -9.97 11.33 -14.69
C GLY A 234 -11.27 10.87 -14.04
N THR A 235 -12.02 9.99 -14.73
CA THR A 235 -13.39 9.59 -14.42
C THR A 235 -13.53 9.00 -13.02
N LEU A 236 -12.77 7.97 -12.65
CA LEU A 236 -12.91 7.35 -11.32
C LEU A 236 -12.61 8.33 -10.19
N VAL A 237 -11.61 9.22 -10.37
CA VAL A 237 -11.30 10.27 -9.40
C VAL A 237 -12.48 11.24 -9.23
N ALA A 238 -13.17 11.58 -10.32
CA ALA A 238 -14.32 12.49 -10.28
C ALA A 238 -15.57 11.88 -9.63
N TYR A 239 -15.82 10.59 -9.81
CA TYR A 239 -17.01 9.91 -9.26
C TYR A 239 -16.80 9.33 -7.86
N THR A 240 -15.55 9.16 -7.42
CA THR A 240 -15.26 8.62 -6.08
C THR A 240 -15.65 9.64 -5.01
N PRO A 241 -16.62 9.34 -4.13
CA PRO A 241 -16.98 10.26 -3.05
C PRO A 241 -15.80 10.42 -2.08
N ARG A 242 -15.55 11.67 -1.67
CA ARG A 242 -14.38 12.03 -0.84
C ARG A 242 -14.75 12.51 0.56
N ASP A 243 -16.03 12.72 0.83
CA ASP A 243 -16.55 13.18 2.10
C ASP A 243 -17.88 12.48 2.42
N SER A 244 -18.32 12.54 3.67
CA SER A 244 -19.51 11.80 4.11
C SER A 244 -20.80 12.28 3.46
N VAL A 245 -20.90 13.57 3.08
CA VAL A 245 -22.08 14.11 2.39
C VAL A 245 -22.14 13.58 0.96
N SER A 246 -21.02 13.63 0.22
CA SER A 246 -20.97 13.06 -1.13
C SER A 246 -21.21 11.55 -1.11
N LEU A 247 -20.64 10.80 -0.16
CA LEU A 247 -20.91 9.37 -0.01
C LEU A 247 -22.39 9.07 0.22
N GLN A 248 -23.05 9.78 1.15
CA GLN A 248 -24.48 9.57 1.42
C GLN A 248 -25.36 9.87 0.21
N ASN A 249 -25.03 10.92 -0.54
CA ASN A 249 -25.72 11.21 -1.80
C ASN A 249 -25.51 10.07 -2.81
N THR A 250 -24.28 9.59 -2.98
CA THR A 250 -23.97 8.50 -3.93
C THR A 250 -24.62 7.16 -3.54
N ILE A 251 -24.77 6.88 -2.24
CA ILE A 251 -25.55 5.74 -1.72
C ILE A 251 -27.03 5.87 -2.11
N ARG A 252 -27.63 7.06 -1.95
CA ARG A 252 -29.05 7.31 -2.34
C ARG A 252 -29.29 7.06 -3.83
N PHE A 253 -28.32 7.38 -4.68
CA PHE A 253 -28.37 7.12 -6.12
C PHE A 253 -27.92 5.70 -6.51
N SER A 254 -27.73 4.79 -5.54
CA SER A 254 -27.28 3.40 -5.75
C SER A 254 -26.00 3.27 -6.58
N SER A 255 -25.19 4.32 -6.61
CA SER A 255 -23.91 4.33 -7.33
C SER A 255 -22.77 3.83 -6.45
N VAL A 256 -23.02 3.64 -5.15
CA VAL A 256 -22.09 3.04 -4.19
C VAL A 256 -22.88 2.11 -3.24
N SER A 257 -22.30 0.98 -2.85
CA SER A 257 -22.84 0.07 -1.83
C SER A 257 -21.76 -0.32 -0.81
N PRO A 258 -22.10 -0.84 0.38
CA PRO A 258 -21.12 -1.51 1.23
C PRO A 258 -20.30 -2.52 0.43
N TYR A 259 -19.00 -2.61 0.70
CA TYR A 259 -18.09 -3.43 -0.09
C TYR A 259 -18.31 -4.93 0.12
N GLN A 260 -18.75 -5.63 -0.92
CA GLN A 260 -19.08 -7.05 -0.89
C GLN A 260 -18.26 -7.82 -1.95
N ARG A 261 -17.78 -9.01 -1.61
CA ARG A 261 -17.29 -10.01 -2.58
C ARG A 261 -18.08 -11.30 -2.45
N PHE A 262 -18.26 -12.01 -3.56
CA PHE A 262 -18.91 -13.33 -3.63
C PHE A 262 -20.34 -13.38 -3.06
N ASN A 263 -21.13 -12.31 -3.24
CA ASN A 263 -22.49 -12.17 -2.69
C ASN A 263 -22.56 -12.28 -1.16
N ALA A 264 -21.45 -12.09 -0.44
CA ALA A 264 -21.45 -12.03 1.01
C ALA A 264 -22.18 -10.76 1.47
N THR A 265 -23.07 -10.88 2.45
CA THR A 265 -23.72 -9.72 3.06
C THR A 265 -22.72 -9.01 3.99
N VAL A 266 -22.44 -7.74 3.75
CA VAL A 266 -21.72 -6.90 4.72
C VAL A 266 -22.62 -6.68 5.93
N SER A 267 -22.10 -7.02 7.11
CA SER A 267 -22.80 -6.81 8.38
C SER A 267 -21.96 -6.03 9.40
N TYR A 268 -20.66 -5.84 9.13
CA TYR A 268 -19.78 -5.12 10.04
C TYR A 268 -20.04 -3.60 10.14
N ILE A 269 -20.77 -2.99 9.21
CA ILE A 269 -21.08 -1.56 9.25
C ILE A 269 -22.37 -1.35 10.07
N PRO A 270 -22.31 -0.71 11.24
CA PRO A 270 -23.49 -0.46 12.08
C PRO A 270 -24.51 0.42 11.35
N SER A 271 -25.80 0.24 11.63
CA SER A 271 -26.86 1.07 11.06
C SER A 271 -26.71 2.53 11.46
N GLU A 272 -26.20 2.80 12.66
CA GLU A 272 -25.89 4.13 13.16
C GLU A 272 -24.87 4.86 12.27
N TRP A 273 -23.92 4.13 11.69
CA TRP A 273 -22.96 4.70 10.76
C TRP A 273 -23.66 5.18 9.47
N LEU A 274 -24.69 4.47 9.01
CA LEU A 274 -25.41 4.80 7.77
C LEU A 274 -26.42 5.95 7.95
N MET A 275 -26.65 6.43 9.19
CA MET A 275 -27.50 7.59 9.45
C MET A 275 -26.91 8.87 8.85
N GLY A 276 -27.77 9.86 8.58
CA GLY A 276 -27.39 11.14 7.98
C GLY A 276 -26.27 11.82 8.76
N VAL A 277 -25.33 12.50 8.09
CA VAL A 277 -24.18 13.15 8.76
C VAL A 277 -24.66 14.10 9.86
N GLN A 278 -25.78 14.80 9.62
CA GLN A 278 -26.40 15.73 10.57
C GLN A 278 -27.01 15.04 11.81
N ASP A 279 -27.31 13.75 11.70
CA ASP A 279 -27.95 12.96 12.75
C ASP A 279 -26.91 12.22 13.62
N ARG A 280 -25.62 12.32 13.27
CA ARG A 280 -24.54 11.66 14.03
C ARG A 280 -24.20 12.48 15.28
N PRO A 281 -24.04 11.85 16.45
CA PRO A 281 -23.56 12.53 17.65
C PRO A 281 -22.13 13.05 17.42
N GLN A 282 -21.97 14.36 17.31
CA GLN A 282 -20.66 14.97 17.10
C GLN A 282 -19.94 15.15 18.44
N ASN A 283 -18.73 14.60 18.58
CA ASN A 283 -17.84 14.80 19.72
C ASN A 283 -18.56 14.68 21.08
N ASP A 284 -19.23 13.55 21.29
CA ASP A 284 -19.91 13.27 22.54
C ASP A 284 -18.87 12.99 23.64
N THR A 285 -18.45 14.06 24.34
CA THR A 285 -17.44 14.01 25.41
C THR A 285 -17.89 13.17 26.60
N THR A 286 -19.15 12.75 26.67
CA THR A 286 -19.62 11.81 27.70
C THR A 286 -19.22 10.37 27.40
N LYS A 287 -18.88 10.05 26.14
CA LYS A 287 -18.39 8.73 25.72
C LYS A 287 -16.87 8.68 25.78
N LYS A 288 -16.33 7.51 26.15
CA LYS A 288 -14.88 7.22 26.29
C LYS A 288 -14.05 7.63 25.07
N ASP A 289 -14.66 7.57 23.88
CA ASP A 289 -14.00 7.75 22.59
C ASP A 289 -14.48 9.02 21.87
N ASN A 290 -15.08 9.98 22.60
CA ASN A 290 -15.80 11.14 22.06
C ASN A 290 -16.89 10.78 21.03
N GLY A 291 -17.42 9.55 21.11
CA GLY A 291 -18.36 9.00 20.14
C GLY A 291 -17.73 8.64 18.78
N MET A 292 -16.41 8.69 18.59
CA MET A 292 -15.77 8.44 17.29
C MET A 292 -15.72 6.96 16.86
N LEU A 293 -15.90 6.06 17.82
CA LEU A 293 -15.82 4.61 17.65
C LEU A 293 -17.18 3.98 18.01
N LEU A 294 -17.75 3.22 17.09
CA LEU A 294 -18.98 2.45 17.27
C LEU A 294 -18.66 0.99 17.57
N ASP A 295 -19.53 0.35 18.33
CA ASP A 295 -19.47 -1.09 18.51
C ASP A 295 -19.68 -1.79 17.17
N ILE A 296 -18.84 -2.78 16.89
CA ILE A 296 -18.99 -3.61 15.68
C ILE A 296 -20.17 -4.57 15.88
N PRO A 297 -21.11 -4.68 14.91
CA PRO A 297 -22.15 -5.69 14.97
C PRO A 297 -21.53 -7.08 14.80
N CYS A 298 -22.32 -8.11 15.13
CA CYS A 298 -21.95 -9.48 14.79
C CYS A 298 -21.77 -9.67 13.30
N LEU A 299 -20.60 -10.19 12.90
CA LEU A 299 -20.37 -10.56 11.52
C LEU A 299 -21.24 -11.76 11.16
N LYS A 300 -21.80 -11.74 9.96
CA LYS A 300 -22.55 -12.87 9.40
C LYS A 300 -21.62 -13.97 8.91
N SER A 301 -20.36 -13.63 8.62
CA SER A 301 -19.36 -14.56 8.13
C SER A 301 -17.96 -14.15 8.59
N ALA A 302 -17.14 -15.14 8.98
CA ALA A 302 -15.71 -14.94 9.26
C ALA A 302 -14.91 -14.54 8.01
N ARG A 303 -15.56 -14.53 6.83
CA ARG A 303 -14.97 -14.19 5.54
C ARG A 303 -15.20 -12.74 5.12
N GLU A 304 -15.91 -11.94 5.91
CA GLU A 304 -16.11 -10.52 5.64
C GLU A 304 -14.77 -9.76 5.60
N LEU A 305 -14.68 -8.78 4.69
CA LEU A 305 -13.45 -8.06 4.40
C LEU A 305 -13.38 -6.78 5.24
N LEU A 306 -12.66 -6.87 6.37
CA LEU A 306 -12.39 -5.72 7.22
C LEU A 306 -11.07 -5.03 6.82
N TYR A 307 -11.09 -3.70 6.88
CA TYR A 307 -9.92 -2.85 6.74
C TYR A 307 -9.66 -2.20 8.09
N VAL A 308 -8.51 -2.45 8.69
CA VAL A 308 -8.25 -2.06 10.08
C VAL A 308 -6.96 -1.27 10.23
N VAL A 309 -7.01 -0.29 11.15
CA VAL A 309 -5.84 0.38 11.70
C VAL A 309 -5.53 -0.27 13.04
N VAL A 310 -4.27 -0.69 13.23
CA VAL A 310 -3.82 -1.34 14.47
C VAL A 310 -2.51 -0.73 14.95
N ARG A 311 -2.30 -0.76 16.27
CA ARG A 311 -1.01 -0.39 16.87
C ARG A 311 0.06 -1.41 16.51
N ARG A 312 1.27 -0.96 16.18
CA ARG A 312 2.43 -1.80 15.89
C ARG A 312 3.18 -2.12 17.18
N THR A 313 2.96 -3.30 17.70
CA THR A 313 3.63 -3.83 18.91
C THR A 313 4.31 -5.15 18.59
N ALA A 314 5.13 -5.66 19.52
CA ALA A 314 5.72 -7.00 19.40
C ALA A 314 4.67 -8.11 19.37
N ASN A 315 3.47 -7.84 19.89
CA ASN A 315 2.36 -8.78 19.97
C ASN A 315 1.39 -8.66 18.78
N THR A 316 1.58 -7.67 17.90
CA THR A 316 0.70 -7.49 16.74
C THR A 316 0.98 -8.61 15.73
N PRO A 317 0.01 -9.49 15.44
CA PRO A 317 0.21 -10.57 14.51
C PRO A 317 0.57 -10.08 13.10
N LEU A 318 1.47 -10.79 12.43
CA LEU A 318 1.73 -10.64 11.00
C LEU A 318 0.81 -11.53 10.18
N PHE A 319 0.71 -11.26 8.89
CA PHE A 319 -0.04 -12.09 7.95
C PHE A 319 0.64 -13.46 7.78
N ASP A 320 -0.14 -14.52 7.59
CA ASP A 320 0.39 -15.85 7.33
C ASP A 320 0.90 -15.97 5.88
N THR A 321 2.21 -16.17 5.72
CA THR A 321 2.90 -16.20 4.42
C THR A 321 2.66 -17.48 3.62
N ARG A 322 1.98 -18.48 4.21
CA ARG A 322 1.50 -19.66 3.48
C ARG A 322 0.42 -19.27 2.45
N PHE A 323 -0.34 -18.20 2.71
CA PHE A 323 -1.30 -17.67 1.75
C PHE A 323 -0.60 -16.86 0.66
N SER A 324 -0.69 -17.36 -0.57
CA SER A 324 -0.29 -16.64 -1.79
C SER A 324 -1.46 -16.48 -2.75
N ASN A 325 -1.27 -15.70 -3.80
CA ASN A 325 -2.30 -15.34 -4.78
C ASN A 325 -3.50 -14.65 -4.12
N TYR A 326 -4.73 -15.05 -4.48
CA TYR A 326 -5.95 -14.39 -4.06
C TYR A 326 -6.83 -15.31 -3.19
N GLY A 327 -7.76 -14.69 -2.46
CA GLY A 327 -8.67 -15.38 -1.55
C GLY A 327 -8.09 -15.64 -0.16
N PHE A 328 -8.93 -15.45 0.86
CA PHE A 328 -8.72 -15.79 2.29
C PHE A 328 -7.51 -15.16 3.01
N ASN A 329 -6.58 -14.54 2.28
CA ASN A 329 -5.34 -13.96 2.79
C ASN A 329 -5.52 -12.70 3.67
N ARG A 330 -6.62 -11.96 3.53
CA ARG A 330 -6.96 -10.84 4.43
C ARG A 330 -7.83 -11.33 5.58
N GLN A 331 -8.77 -12.22 5.27
CA GLN A 331 -9.67 -12.84 6.24
C GLN A 331 -8.87 -13.55 7.34
N GLU A 332 -7.83 -14.30 6.98
CA GLU A 332 -6.97 -15.00 7.95
C GLU A 332 -6.41 -14.02 8.99
N TRP A 333 -5.90 -12.86 8.55
CA TRP A 333 -5.27 -11.91 9.45
C TRP A 333 -6.27 -11.21 10.37
N ILE A 334 -7.48 -10.92 9.87
CA ILE A 334 -8.58 -10.41 10.71
C ILE A 334 -8.95 -11.43 11.79
N GLN A 335 -9.02 -12.72 11.45
CA GLN A 335 -9.31 -13.75 12.44
C GLN A 335 -8.11 -13.97 13.39
N HIS A 336 -6.87 -13.83 12.93
CA HIS A 336 -5.70 -13.84 13.79
C HIS A 336 -5.75 -12.72 14.84
N LEU A 337 -6.08 -11.49 14.43
CA LEU A 337 -6.30 -10.38 15.36
C LEU A 337 -7.43 -10.69 16.36
N ARG A 338 -8.56 -11.24 15.89
CA ARG A 338 -9.67 -11.67 16.76
C ARG A 338 -9.20 -12.67 17.82
N TYR A 339 -8.52 -13.74 17.43
CA TYR A 339 -8.07 -14.78 18.37
C TYR A 339 -6.87 -14.34 19.22
N ALA A 340 -6.15 -13.29 18.82
CA ALA A 340 -5.17 -12.58 19.66
C ALA A 340 -5.83 -11.63 20.69
N GLY A 341 -7.16 -11.52 20.70
CA GLY A 341 -7.91 -10.74 21.70
C GLY A 341 -8.03 -9.25 21.37
N TYR A 342 -8.00 -8.89 20.08
CA TYR A 342 -8.27 -7.52 19.65
C TYR A 342 -9.75 -7.16 19.81
N GLU A 343 -9.98 -5.95 20.30
CA GLU A 343 -11.27 -5.27 20.34
C GLU A 343 -11.49 -4.55 19.01
N PHE A 344 -12.56 -4.86 18.30
CA PHE A 344 -12.88 -4.22 17.03
C PHE A 344 -13.91 -3.11 17.25
N ARG A 345 -13.66 -1.95 16.64
CA ARG A 345 -14.54 -0.78 16.69
C ARG A 345 -14.60 -0.07 15.35
N VAL A 346 -15.79 0.30 14.93
CA VAL A 346 -16.03 0.92 13.63
C VAL A 346 -15.85 2.43 13.71
N PHE A 347 -14.99 2.97 12.86
CA PHE A 347 -14.65 4.39 12.82
C PHE A 347 -15.75 5.22 12.16
N GLN A 348 -16.22 6.27 12.83
CA GLN A 348 -17.30 7.12 12.32
C GLN A 348 -16.86 8.20 11.34
N HIS A 349 -15.65 8.74 11.52
CA HIS A 349 -15.20 9.96 10.85
C HIS A 349 -14.31 9.71 9.64
N GLY A 350 -14.50 8.57 8.97
CA GLY A 350 -13.77 8.25 7.76
C GLY A 350 -14.25 6.95 7.14
N PHE A 351 -13.92 6.78 5.86
CA PHE A 351 -14.25 5.59 5.07
C PHE A 351 -13.24 5.43 3.94
N GLY A 352 -13.25 4.24 3.34
CA GLY A 352 -12.62 3.95 2.06
C GLY A 352 -13.65 3.70 0.96
N VAL A 353 -13.25 3.89 -0.29
CA VAL A 353 -14.04 3.56 -1.47
C VAL A 353 -13.21 2.65 -2.36
N GLU A 354 -13.69 1.42 -2.58
CA GLU A 354 -13.13 0.53 -3.59
C GLU A 354 -13.54 1.02 -4.97
N ILE A 355 -12.54 1.42 -5.75
CA ILE A 355 -12.74 1.86 -7.13
C ILE A 355 -12.85 0.67 -8.08
N PHE A 356 -13.58 0.86 -9.18
CA PHE A 356 -13.61 -0.11 -10.26
C PHE A 356 -12.19 -0.31 -10.83
N HIS A 357 -11.82 -1.56 -11.10
CA HIS A 357 -10.53 -1.87 -11.68
C HIS A 357 -10.56 -3.15 -12.53
N PRO A 358 -9.68 -3.27 -13.54
CA PRO A 358 -9.48 -4.52 -14.24
C PRO A 358 -9.03 -5.64 -13.30
N MET A 359 -9.49 -6.86 -13.57
CA MET A 359 -9.03 -8.05 -12.86
C MET A 359 -7.59 -8.37 -13.28
N SER A 360 -6.71 -8.65 -12.32
CA SER A 360 -5.34 -9.08 -12.61
C SER A 360 -5.34 -10.52 -13.14
N PRO A 361 -4.31 -10.95 -13.90
CA PRO A 361 -4.18 -12.35 -14.31
C PRO A 361 -4.22 -13.33 -13.13
N HIS A 362 -3.52 -13.00 -12.03
CA HIS A 362 -3.55 -13.78 -10.80
C HIS A 362 -4.95 -13.86 -10.16
N TYR A 363 -5.77 -12.81 -10.26
CA TYR A 363 -7.15 -12.84 -9.77
C TYR A 363 -8.05 -13.70 -10.67
N MET A 364 -7.90 -13.58 -11.99
CA MET A 364 -8.65 -14.40 -12.95
C MET A 364 -8.38 -15.89 -12.71
N HIS A 365 -7.11 -16.28 -12.57
CA HIS A 365 -6.74 -17.65 -12.26
C HIS A 365 -7.36 -18.14 -10.95
N PHE A 366 -7.37 -17.30 -9.91
CA PHE A 366 -8.04 -17.63 -8.65
C PHE A 366 -9.54 -17.87 -8.82
N VAL A 367 -10.23 -17.07 -9.63
CA VAL A 367 -11.66 -17.28 -9.91
C VAL A 367 -11.88 -18.62 -10.62
N GLU A 368 -11.06 -18.95 -11.61
CA GLU A 368 -11.11 -20.24 -12.31
C GLU A 368 -10.88 -21.42 -11.35
N GLU A 369 -9.87 -21.34 -10.48
CA GLU A 369 -9.60 -22.38 -9.47
C GLU A 369 -10.77 -22.54 -8.47
N MET A 370 -11.40 -21.44 -8.06
CA MET A 370 -12.58 -21.47 -7.19
C MET A 370 -13.78 -22.13 -7.86
N GLU A 371 -14.01 -21.85 -9.15
CA GLU A 371 -15.08 -22.47 -9.94
C GLU A 371 -14.84 -23.97 -10.11
N GLN A 372 -13.62 -24.37 -10.46
CA GLN A 372 -13.23 -25.78 -10.58
C GLN A 372 -13.35 -26.54 -9.24
N ALA A 373 -12.94 -25.92 -8.13
CA ALA A 373 -13.10 -26.50 -6.80
C ALA A 373 -14.58 -26.74 -6.49
N LYS A 374 -15.43 -25.75 -6.77
CA LYS A 374 -16.88 -25.86 -6.59
C LYS A 374 -17.50 -26.97 -7.45
N GLU A 375 -17.13 -27.08 -8.72
CA GLU A 375 -17.64 -28.12 -9.63
C GLU A 375 -17.19 -29.53 -9.21
N SER A 376 -15.97 -29.66 -8.71
CA SER A 376 -15.42 -30.94 -8.23
C SER A 376 -15.84 -31.30 -6.80
N GLY A 377 -16.58 -30.43 -6.11
CA GLY A 377 -16.94 -30.62 -4.70
C GLY A 377 -15.74 -30.55 -3.74
N THR A 378 -14.64 -29.94 -4.16
CA THR A 378 -13.45 -29.70 -3.36
C THR A 378 -13.37 -28.24 -2.89
N LYS A 379 -12.41 -27.93 -2.03
CA LYS A 379 -12.14 -26.56 -1.57
C LYS A 379 -10.90 -26.02 -2.26
N HIS A 380 -10.89 -24.71 -2.50
CA HIS A 380 -9.69 -24.01 -2.94
C HIS A 380 -8.58 -24.14 -1.89
N GLN A 381 -7.32 -24.20 -2.32
CA GLN A 381 -6.18 -24.38 -1.41
C GLN A 381 -6.15 -23.35 -0.27
N ASN A 382 -6.41 -22.07 -0.56
CA ASN A 382 -6.45 -21.01 0.45
C ASN A 382 -7.67 -21.14 1.38
N GLU A 383 -8.76 -21.75 0.92
CA GLU A 383 -9.91 -22.06 1.78
C GLU A 383 -9.58 -23.18 2.77
N VAL A 384 -8.92 -24.25 2.30
CA VAL A 384 -8.42 -25.34 3.17
C VAL A 384 -7.46 -24.77 4.22
N LEU A 385 -6.49 -23.97 3.78
CA LEU A 385 -5.51 -23.34 4.66
C LEU A 385 -6.17 -22.39 5.68
N PHE A 386 -7.20 -21.67 5.26
CA PHE A 386 -7.97 -20.80 6.16
C PHE A 386 -8.68 -21.61 7.25
N ASP A 387 -9.33 -22.71 6.89
CA ASP A 387 -10.01 -23.56 7.87
C ASP A 387 -9.02 -24.18 8.87
N GLU A 388 -7.86 -24.68 8.40
CA GLU A 388 -6.78 -25.18 9.27
C GLU A 388 -6.22 -24.10 10.20
N HIS A 389 -6.00 -22.89 9.67
CA HIS A 389 -5.51 -21.76 10.45
C HIS A 389 -6.51 -21.38 11.54
N MET A 390 -7.80 -21.36 11.22
CA MET A 390 -8.87 -21.06 12.18
C MET A 390 -8.91 -22.05 13.34
N GLU A 391 -8.77 -23.35 13.09
CA GLU A 391 -8.70 -24.35 14.17
C GLU A 391 -7.46 -24.15 15.04
N SER A 392 -6.29 -23.93 14.43
CA SER A 392 -5.05 -23.63 15.18
C SER A 392 -5.19 -22.38 16.05
N LEU A 393 -5.85 -21.33 15.57
CA LEU A 393 -6.07 -20.10 16.33
C LEU A 393 -7.00 -20.33 17.53
N LYS A 394 -8.06 -21.13 17.37
CA LYS A 394 -8.98 -21.48 18.46
C LYS A 394 -8.26 -22.22 19.59
N GLU A 395 -7.38 -23.17 19.26
CA GLU A 395 -6.61 -23.94 20.24
C GLU A 395 -5.62 -23.07 21.02
N GLN A 396 -5.02 -22.09 20.36
CA GLN A 396 -4.00 -21.22 20.97
C GLN A 396 -4.61 -20.04 21.74
N SER A 397 -5.84 -19.65 21.43
CA SER A 397 -6.43 -18.44 21.98
C SER A 397 -6.74 -18.57 23.46
N LYS A 398 -6.28 -17.57 24.23
CA LYS A 398 -6.54 -17.47 25.67
C LYS A 398 -7.66 -16.47 26.03
N LYS A 399 -8.14 -15.69 25.05
CA LYS A 399 -9.09 -14.60 25.28
C LYS A 399 -9.76 -14.14 23.97
N VAL A 400 -10.78 -14.85 23.52
CA VAL A 400 -11.67 -14.33 22.46
C VAL A 400 -12.69 -13.40 23.12
N LEU A 401 -12.71 -12.12 22.72
CA LEU A 401 -13.61 -11.12 23.28
C LEU A 401 -15.07 -11.31 22.84
N TYR A 402 -15.31 -12.09 21.78
CA TYR A 402 -16.61 -12.29 21.13
C TYR A 402 -16.86 -13.79 20.94
N ASN A 403 -17.15 -14.48 22.06
CA ASN A 403 -17.37 -15.93 22.07
C ASN A 403 -18.73 -16.33 21.48
N GLU A 404 -19.75 -15.50 21.69
CA GLU A 404 -21.15 -15.77 21.34
C GLU A 404 -21.51 -15.39 19.89
N CYS A 405 -20.51 -14.94 19.11
CA CYS A 405 -20.76 -14.24 17.86
C CYS A 405 -19.53 -14.30 16.95
N THR A 406 -19.74 -14.41 15.64
CA THR A 406 -18.65 -14.24 14.67
C THR A 406 -18.22 -12.77 14.68
N LEU A 407 -16.95 -12.55 15.00
CA LEU A 407 -16.25 -11.27 14.86
C LEU A 407 -15.58 -11.17 13.51
#